data_AF-A0A7J5F355-F1
#
_entry.id   AF-A0A7J5F355-F1
#
_cell.length_a   1.000
_cell.length_b   1.000
_cell.length_c   1.000
_cell.angle_alpha   90.00
_cell.angle_beta   90.00
_cell.angle_gamma   90.00
#
_symmetry.space_group_name_H-M   'P 1'
#
loop_
_entity.id
_entity.type
_entity.pdbx_description
1 polymer ?
#
loop_
_entity_poly.entity_id
_entity_poly.type
_entity_poly.pdbx_seq_one_letter_code
_entity_poly.pdbx_strand_id
1 'polypeptide(L)'
;MRTLSAPFLCIAAALLAGCGSSLDLPSAEESRASAADHRTRTAALDSSINAAAAGLPGGADIVSRTRLSAVNRLLDRVTAAGTKDVHVEFLATRPLWREETTVLGIPVVNHIDIESGRLDIDLKRFRFTGTDANTLTAEIEIEGEGRAAVSGRYAGVPASASPTARFYLRDSIRFVIAAADSDAVRLTPLPKTVMLKTKVSVSLLGWNVPYDREIPLSSTDLIRPVVVPSALRSEIVFPLPAAQYGEQRLEYVRRFISFTRSSVRTVNGVLEYRGTIDLTKE
;
A
#
# COMPACT_ATOMS: atom_id res chain seq x y z
N MET A 1 25.54 45.12 75.13
CA MET A 1 24.12 45.21 74.73
C MET A 1 23.88 46.59 74.15
N ARG A 2 23.88 46.71 72.82
CA ARG A 2 23.61 47.98 72.12
C ARG A 2 22.26 47.87 71.45
N THR A 3 21.34 48.68 71.96
CA THR A 3 20.02 48.94 71.44
C THR A 3 20.14 49.58 70.06
N LEU A 4 19.83 48.79 69.02
CA LEU A 4 19.59 49.32 67.68
C LEU A 4 18.24 50.03 67.70
N SER A 5 18.31 51.25 67.20
CA SER A 5 17.38 52.34 67.34
C SER A 5 16.12 52.15 66.49
N ALA A 6 15.06 52.82 66.94
CA ALA A 6 13.71 52.78 66.39
C ALA A 6 13.47 53.39 64.98
N PRO A 7 14.39 54.09 64.26
CA PRO A 7 14.00 54.68 62.98
C PRO A 7 14.06 53.70 61.79
N PHE A 8 14.70 52.54 61.93
CA PHE A 8 14.76 51.54 60.84
C PHE A 8 13.48 50.70 60.69
N LEU A 9 12.70 50.55 61.77
CA LEU A 9 11.45 49.78 61.73
C LEU A 9 10.32 50.55 61.02
N CYS A 10 10.33 51.89 61.09
CA CYS A 10 9.31 52.73 60.46
C CYS A 10 9.48 52.84 58.93
N ILE A 11 10.70 52.74 58.40
CA ILE A 11 10.95 52.82 56.95
C ILE A 11 10.57 51.49 56.26
N ALA A 12 10.79 50.34 56.91
CA ALA A 12 10.33 49.05 56.42
C ALA A 12 8.79 48.91 56.42
N ALA A 13 8.12 49.52 57.40
CA ALA A 13 6.64 49.59 57.44
C ALA A 13 6.06 50.52 56.37
N ALA A 14 6.75 51.63 56.04
CA ALA A 14 6.30 52.58 55.02
C ALA A 14 6.46 52.03 53.58
N LEU A 15 7.48 51.22 53.31
CA LEU A 15 7.69 50.59 52.00
C LEU A 15 6.72 49.42 51.73
N LEU A 16 6.19 48.76 52.78
CA LEU A 16 5.14 47.75 52.64
C LEU A 16 3.74 48.34 52.49
N ALA A 17 3.52 49.60 52.92
CA ALA A 17 2.26 50.31 52.71
C ALA A 17 2.15 50.97 51.32
N GLY A 18 3.27 51.10 50.59
CA GLY A 18 3.35 51.76 49.28
C GLY A 18 3.06 50.87 48.06
N CYS A 19 2.97 49.54 48.23
CA CYS A 19 2.58 48.59 47.18
C CYS A 19 1.19 47.99 47.46
N GLY A 20 0.29 48.79 48.03
CA GLY A 20 -1.12 48.48 48.20
C GLY A 20 -1.95 48.80 46.95
N SER A 21 -1.49 48.42 45.75
CA SER A 21 -2.44 48.16 44.67
C SER A 21 -3.18 46.89 45.09
N SER A 22 -4.37 47.07 45.65
CA SER A 22 -5.28 46.02 46.06
C SER A 22 -5.27 44.91 45.01
N LEU A 23 -4.66 43.79 45.36
CA LEU A 23 -5.02 42.52 44.74
C LEU A 23 -6.48 42.33 45.16
N ASP A 24 -7.37 42.75 44.27
CA ASP A 24 -8.82 42.63 44.45
C ASP A 24 -9.13 41.14 44.34
N LEU A 25 -8.88 40.43 45.44
CA LEU A 25 -9.22 39.03 45.56
C LEU A 25 -10.75 38.99 45.54
N PRO A 26 -11.36 38.34 44.54
CA PRO A 26 -12.80 38.33 44.41
C PRO A 26 -13.41 37.83 45.72
N SER A 27 -14.45 38.53 46.18
CA SER A 27 -15.16 38.14 47.38
C SER A 27 -15.63 36.68 47.27
N ALA A 28 -15.80 36.00 48.41
CA ALA A 28 -16.24 34.60 48.41
C ALA A 28 -17.57 34.41 47.67
N GLU A 29 -18.39 35.46 47.57
CA GLU A 29 -19.62 35.48 46.77
C GLU A 29 -19.36 35.63 45.27
N GLU A 30 -18.48 36.54 44.84
CA GLU A 30 -18.08 36.68 43.43
C GLU A 30 -17.39 35.43 42.90
N SER A 31 -16.57 34.78 43.72
CA SER A 31 -15.94 33.50 43.38
C SER A 31 -16.97 32.37 43.24
N ARG A 32 -18.01 32.33 44.08
CA ARG A 32 -19.10 31.35 43.99
C ARG A 32 -20.02 31.64 42.80
N ALA A 33 -20.32 32.90 42.53
CA ALA A 33 -21.12 33.33 41.38
C ALA A 33 -20.39 33.03 40.06
N SER A 34 -19.10 33.32 40.00
CA SER A 34 -18.24 33.00 38.86
C SER A 34 -18.10 31.49 38.66
N ALA A 35 -17.90 30.71 39.74
CA ALA A 35 -17.87 29.26 39.65
C ALA A 35 -19.21 28.65 39.20
N ALA A 36 -20.34 29.25 39.61
CA ALA A 36 -21.67 28.85 39.17
C ALA A 36 -21.87 29.16 37.68
N ASP A 37 -21.52 30.38 37.23
CA ASP A 37 -21.59 30.77 35.81
C ASP A 37 -20.69 29.88 34.93
N HIS A 38 -19.46 29.59 35.37
CA HIS A 38 -18.57 28.67 34.67
C HIS A 38 -19.13 27.26 34.58
N ARG A 39 -19.76 26.73 35.65
CA ARG A 39 -20.44 25.42 35.62
C ARG A 39 -21.61 25.40 34.65
N THR A 40 -22.38 26.49 34.57
CA THR A 40 -23.49 26.62 33.62
C THR A 40 -22.97 26.65 32.19
N ARG A 41 -21.88 27.38 31.93
CA ARG A 41 -21.23 27.42 30.61
C ARG A 41 -20.64 26.08 30.21
N THR A 42 -19.98 25.36 31.12
CA THR A 42 -19.46 24.02 30.82
C THR A 42 -20.58 23.03 30.55
N ALA A 43 -21.67 23.06 31.32
CA ALA A 43 -22.83 22.19 31.08
C ALA A 43 -23.50 22.50 29.73
N ALA A 44 -23.58 23.78 29.33
CA ALA A 44 -24.09 24.19 28.04
C ALA A 44 -23.18 23.71 26.89
N LEU A 45 -21.86 23.85 27.03
CA LEU A 45 -20.86 23.34 26.09
C LEU A 45 -20.94 21.82 25.96
N ASP A 46 -21.00 21.08 27.07
CA ASP A 46 -21.14 19.62 27.08
C ASP A 46 -22.43 19.18 26.38
N SER A 47 -23.54 19.89 26.61
CA SER A 47 -24.80 19.60 25.91
C SER A 47 -24.70 19.83 24.41
N SER A 48 -24.00 20.89 23.97
CA SER A 48 -23.76 21.19 22.56
C SER A 48 -22.83 20.18 21.91
N ILE A 49 -21.79 19.74 22.62
CA ILE A 49 -20.86 18.70 22.16
C ILE A 49 -21.59 17.37 22.04
N ASN A 50 -22.40 16.99 23.03
CA ASN A 50 -23.18 15.76 23.00
C ASN A 50 -24.24 15.77 21.89
N ALA A 51 -24.90 16.89 21.64
CA ALA A 51 -25.85 17.06 20.53
C ALA A 51 -25.15 16.97 19.16
N ALA A 52 -23.96 17.57 19.03
CA ALA A 52 -23.14 17.46 17.82
C ALA A 52 -22.62 16.03 17.61
N ALA A 53 -22.19 15.36 18.68
CA ALA A 53 -21.71 13.99 18.66
C ALA A 53 -22.82 12.99 18.28
N ALA A 54 -24.06 13.21 18.75
CA ALA A 54 -25.22 12.40 18.38
C ALA A 54 -25.61 12.51 16.90
N GLY A 55 -25.23 13.61 16.23
CA GLY A 55 -25.42 13.81 14.80
C GLY A 55 -24.33 13.20 13.92
N LEU A 56 -23.23 12.70 14.50
CA LEU A 56 -22.17 12.04 13.75
C LEU A 56 -22.60 10.61 13.41
N PRO A 57 -22.44 10.15 12.15
CA PRO A 57 -22.78 8.80 11.76
C PRO A 57 -21.92 7.80 12.56
N GLY A 58 -22.55 7.11 13.52
CA GLY A 58 -21.87 6.13 14.34
C GLY A 58 -21.29 4.98 13.52
N GLY A 59 -20.02 4.64 13.76
CA GLY A 59 -19.41 3.37 13.35
C GLY A 59 -18.11 3.47 12.53
N ALA A 60 -17.74 4.65 12.02
CA ALA A 60 -16.43 4.86 11.39
C ALA A 60 -16.06 6.35 11.44
N ASP A 61 -14.85 6.67 11.89
CA ASP A 61 -14.37 8.05 11.95
C ASP A 61 -13.91 8.54 10.57
N ILE A 62 -13.56 7.61 9.67
CA ILE A 62 -13.18 7.91 8.29
C ILE A 62 -13.90 7.01 7.29
N VAL A 63 -14.29 7.62 6.16
CA VAL A 63 -14.78 6.93 4.97
C VAL A 63 -14.04 7.49 3.76
N SER A 64 -13.18 6.69 3.14
CA SER A 64 -12.53 7.01 1.86
C SER A 64 -13.23 6.31 0.72
N ARG A 65 -13.49 7.05 -0.36
CA ARG A 65 -14.19 6.56 -1.55
C ARG A 65 -13.36 6.83 -2.78
N THR A 66 -12.85 5.77 -3.38
CA THR A 66 -12.07 5.86 -4.61
C THR A 66 -12.86 5.27 -5.78
N ARG A 67 -13.11 6.08 -6.82
CA ARG A 67 -13.75 5.59 -8.04
C ARG A 67 -12.79 4.69 -8.81
N LEU A 68 -13.25 3.52 -9.24
CA LEU A 68 -12.43 2.62 -10.05
C LEU A 68 -11.98 3.23 -11.38
N SER A 69 -12.76 4.17 -11.94
CA SER A 69 -12.35 4.91 -13.12
C SER A 69 -11.06 5.71 -12.89
N ALA A 70 -10.82 6.22 -11.68
CA ALA A 70 -9.59 6.93 -11.35
C ALA A 70 -8.42 5.94 -11.23
N VAL A 71 -8.64 4.79 -10.59
CA VAL A 71 -7.65 3.71 -10.49
C VAL A 71 -7.27 3.20 -11.87
N ASN A 72 -8.26 2.91 -12.71
CA ASN A 72 -8.03 2.45 -14.09
C ASN A 72 -7.23 3.47 -14.90
N ARG A 73 -7.47 4.79 -14.76
CA ARG A 73 -6.63 5.80 -15.43
C ARG A 73 -5.16 5.75 -15.01
N LEU A 74 -4.87 5.41 -13.76
CA LEU A 74 -3.50 5.23 -13.29
C LEU A 74 -2.89 3.96 -13.89
N LEU A 75 -3.64 2.86 -13.87
CA LEU A 75 -3.21 1.58 -14.45
C LEU A 75 -2.99 1.68 -15.96
N ASP A 76 -3.91 2.32 -16.68
CA ASP A 76 -3.81 2.54 -18.12
C ASP A 76 -2.55 3.34 -18.47
N ARG A 77 -2.16 4.31 -17.64
CA ARG A 77 -0.90 5.06 -17.82
C ARG A 77 0.33 4.20 -17.59
N VAL A 78 0.29 3.30 -16.60
CA VAL A 78 1.38 2.35 -16.34
C VAL A 78 1.53 1.38 -17.51
N THR A 79 0.43 0.78 -17.98
CA THR A 79 0.47 -0.16 -19.12
C THR A 79 0.78 0.53 -20.45
N ALA A 80 0.38 1.80 -20.62
CA ALA A 80 0.68 2.56 -21.84
C ALA A 80 2.13 3.06 -21.91
N ALA A 81 2.90 3.03 -20.81
CA ALA A 81 4.29 3.44 -20.80
C ALA A 81 5.17 2.53 -21.69
N GLY A 82 4.70 1.34 -22.07
CA GLY A 82 5.30 0.48 -23.09
C GLY A 82 6.71 0.01 -22.75
N THR A 83 7.09 0.06 -21.48
CA THR A 83 8.34 -0.51 -21.00
C THR A 83 8.19 -2.02 -20.98
N LYS A 84 9.20 -2.75 -21.47
CA LYS A 84 9.28 -4.20 -21.24
C LYS A 84 9.33 -4.42 -19.73
N ASP A 85 8.21 -4.86 -19.16
CA ASP A 85 8.03 -4.92 -17.71
C ASP A 85 8.89 -6.01 -17.08
N VAL A 86 9.08 -7.11 -17.80
CA VAL A 86 9.89 -8.23 -17.33
C VAL A 86 10.86 -8.64 -18.43
N HIS A 87 12.13 -8.64 -18.07
CA HIS A 87 13.21 -9.17 -18.88
C HIS A 87 13.76 -10.43 -18.22
N VAL A 88 13.67 -11.55 -18.93
CA VAL A 88 14.22 -12.84 -18.51
C VAL A 88 15.38 -13.17 -19.42
N GLU A 89 16.57 -13.24 -18.83
CA GLU A 89 17.77 -13.73 -19.50
C GLU A 89 18.00 -15.19 -19.10
N PHE A 90 18.07 -16.06 -20.10
CA PHE A 90 18.44 -17.46 -19.91
C PHE A 90 19.96 -17.58 -19.99
N LEU A 91 20.57 -17.97 -18.88
CA LEU A 91 21.98 -18.34 -18.84
C LEU A 91 22.14 -19.80 -19.25
N ALA A 92 23.37 -20.17 -19.64
CA ALA A 92 23.72 -21.54 -19.99
C ALA A 92 23.27 -22.52 -18.90
N THR A 93 22.41 -23.48 -19.27
CA THR A 93 21.85 -24.45 -18.34
C THR A 93 22.66 -25.75 -18.35
N ARG A 94 22.53 -26.53 -17.27
CA ARG A 94 22.87 -27.96 -17.35
C ARG A 94 21.94 -28.64 -18.37
N PRO A 95 22.32 -29.83 -18.90
CA PRO A 95 21.46 -30.60 -19.78
C PRO A 95 20.05 -30.76 -19.20
N LEU A 96 19.06 -30.21 -19.90
CA LEU A 96 17.64 -30.34 -19.57
C LEU A 96 17.17 -31.78 -19.77
N TRP A 97 17.80 -32.46 -20.72
CA TRP A 97 17.61 -33.86 -20.99
C TRP A 97 18.96 -34.49 -21.25
N ARG A 98 19.18 -35.69 -20.69
CA ARG A 98 20.39 -36.47 -20.87
C ARG A 98 20.00 -37.94 -20.93
N GLU A 99 20.52 -38.62 -21.95
CA GLU A 99 20.32 -40.05 -22.14
C GLU A 99 21.67 -40.68 -22.52
N GLU A 100 22.00 -41.78 -21.86
CA GLU A 100 23.16 -42.60 -22.20
C GLU A 100 22.68 -43.79 -23.01
N THR A 101 23.10 -43.87 -24.27
CA THR A 101 22.69 -44.93 -25.19
C THR A 101 23.91 -45.52 -25.90
N THR A 102 23.75 -46.68 -26.51
CA THR A 102 24.81 -47.31 -27.31
C THR A 102 24.36 -47.38 -28.76
N VAL A 103 25.12 -46.72 -29.65
CA VAL A 103 24.87 -46.74 -31.09
C VAL A 103 26.01 -47.52 -31.74
N LEU A 104 25.70 -48.63 -32.40
CA LEU A 104 26.70 -49.50 -33.06
C LEU A 104 27.84 -49.95 -32.13
N GLY A 105 27.55 -50.19 -30.84
CA GLY A 105 28.54 -50.61 -29.84
C GLY A 105 29.39 -49.49 -29.25
N ILE A 106 29.19 -48.23 -29.66
CA ILE A 106 29.87 -47.06 -29.10
C ILE A 106 28.94 -46.39 -28.08
N PRO A 107 29.39 -46.15 -26.84
CA PRO A 107 28.62 -45.39 -25.86
C PRO A 107 28.52 -43.93 -26.28
N VAL A 108 27.29 -43.41 -26.34
CA VAL A 108 26.98 -42.03 -26.74
C VAL A 108 26.08 -41.38 -25.69
N VAL A 109 26.41 -40.14 -25.32
CA VAL A 109 25.58 -39.32 -24.44
C VAL A 109 24.79 -38.32 -25.29
N ASN A 110 23.49 -38.56 -25.37
CA ASN A 110 22.55 -37.61 -25.94
C ASN A 110 22.22 -36.55 -24.91
N HIS A 111 22.13 -35.29 -25.32
CA HIS A 111 21.71 -34.21 -24.45
C HIS A 111 21.06 -33.06 -25.20
N ILE A 112 20.28 -32.27 -24.48
CA ILE A 112 19.74 -30.98 -24.92
C ILE A 112 19.94 -29.98 -23.79
N ASP A 113 20.48 -28.82 -24.11
CA ASP A 113 20.75 -27.72 -23.19
C ASP A 113 20.43 -26.36 -23.82
N ILE A 114 20.17 -25.36 -22.97
CA ILE A 114 20.00 -23.96 -23.39
C ILE A 114 21.34 -23.27 -23.17
N GLU A 115 21.93 -22.74 -24.24
CA GLU A 115 23.21 -22.01 -24.16
C GLU A 115 22.99 -20.58 -23.69
N SER A 116 21.97 -19.94 -24.23
CA SER A 116 21.59 -18.56 -23.90
C SER A 116 20.17 -18.27 -24.36
N GLY A 117 19.59 -17.17 -23.90
CA GLY A 117 18.33 -16.70 -24.43
C GLY A 117 17.86 -15.43 -23.78
N ARG A 118 16.87 -14.82 -24.42
CA ARG A 118 16.22 -13.60 -23.96
C ARG A 118 14.73 -13.73 -24.18
N LEU A 119 13.96 -13.42 -23.16
CA LEU A 119 12.51 -13.31 -23.21
C LEU A 119 12.10 -11.96 -22.62
N ASP A 120 11.38 -11.18 -23.40
CA ASP A 120 10.79 -9.93 -22.96
C ASP A 120 9.27 -10.12 -22.85
N ILE A 121 8.70 -9.70 -21.73
CA ILE A 121 7.28 -9.78 -21.43
C ILE A 121 6.76 -8.38 -21.10
N ASP A 122 5.57 -8.07 -21.59
CA ASP A 122 4.92 -6.77 -21.51
C ASP A 122 3.45 -6.91 -21.09
N LEU A 123 3.04 -6.11 -20.11
CA LEU A 123 1.66 -6.02 -19.64
C LEU A 123 0.88 -5.01 -20.50
N LYS A 124 0.22 -5.51 -21.55
CA LYS A 124 -0.57 -4.70 -22.49
C LYS A 124 -1.81 -4.08 -21.86
N ARG A 125 -2.46 -4.78 -20.93
CA ARG A 125 -3.67 -4.28 -20.26
C ARG A 125 -3.79 -4.83 -18.86
N PHE A 126 -4.14 -3.97 -17.92
CA PHE A 126 -4.60 -4.35 -16.59
C PHE A 126 -5.67 -3.37 -16.14
N ARG A 127 -6.93 -3.80 -16.13
CA ARG A 127 -8.06 -2.90 -15.85
C ARG A 127 -9.13 -3.56 -15.02
N PHE A 128 -9.65 -2.86 -14.00
CA PHE A 128 -10.83 -3.32 -13.27
C PHE A 128 -12.09 -3.12 -14.12
N THR A 129 -12.81 -4.21 -14.39
CA THR A 129 -14.01 -4.24 -15.24
C THR A 129 -15.30 -4.35 -14.45
N GLY A 130 -15.26 -4.93 -13.26
CA GLY A 130 -16.45 -5.16 -12.44
C GLY A 130 -16.15 -5.23 -10.95
N THR A 131 -17.17 -4.95 -10.15
CA THR A 131 -17.19 -5.07 -8.70
C THR A 131 -18.41 -5.84 -8.26
N ASP A 132 -18.23 -6.76 -7.33
CA ASP A 132 -19.33 -7.44 -6.65
C ASP A 132 -19.00 -7.60 -5.17
N ALA A 133 -19.70 -6.85 -4.31
CA ALA A 133 -19.54 -6.77 -2.86
C ALA A 133 -18.09 -6.64 -2.38
N ASN A 134 -17.38 -7.76 -2.23
CA ASN A 134 -15.99 -7.85 -1.78
C ASN A 134 -15.03 -8.39 -2.84
N THR A 135 -15.46 -8.41 -4.10
CA THR A 135 -14.66 -8.92 -5.22
C THR A 135 -14.49 -7.87 -6.32
N LEU A 136 -13.28 -7.83 -6.87
CA LEU A 136 -12.91 -7.03 -8.04
C LEU A 136 -12.60 -7.97 -9.19
N THR A 137 -13.16 -7.71 -10.36
CA THR A 137 -12.76 -8.39 -11.59
C THR A 137 -11.81 -7.48 -12.35
N ALA A 138 -10.64 -7.98 -12.71
CA ALA A 138 -9.69 -7.30 -13.58
C ALA A 138 -9.50 -8.08 -14.89
N GLU A 139 -9.47 -7.38 -16.01
CA GLU A 139 -8.98 -7.91 -17.29
C GLU A 139 -7.46 -7.72 -17.34
N ILE A 140 -6.75 -8.80 -17.66
CA ILE A 140 -5.31 -8.83 -17.86
C ILE A 140 -4.98 -9.27 -19.29
N GLU A 141 -4.06 -8.56 -19.92
CA GLU A 141 -3.50 -8.89 -21.24
C GLU A 141 -1.99 -8.80 -21.16
N ILE A 142 -1.31 -9.92 -21.39
CA ILE A 142 0.15 -10.07 -21.36
C ILE A 142 0.59 -10.59 -22.72
N GLU A 143 1.63 -9.97 -23.27
CA GLU A 143 2.29 -10.42 -24.48
C GLU A 143 3.79 -10.53 -24.23
N GLY A 144 4.44 -11.53 -24.84
CA GLY A 144 5.89 -11.66 -24.76
C GLY A 144 6.48 -12.25 -26.02
N GLU A 145 7.73 -11.88 -26.30
CA GLU A 145 8.53 -12.47 -27.36
C GLU A 145 9.94 -12.73 -26.85
N GLY A 146 10.51 -13.86 -27.26
CA GLY A 146 11.87 -14.23 -26.91
C GLY A 146 12.53 -15.12 -27.95
N ARG A 147 13.85 -15.23 -27.81
CA ARG A 147 14.66 -16.20 -28.54
C ARG A 147 15.52 -16.95 -27.56
N ALA A 148 15.68 -18.25 -27.79
CA ALA A 148 16.65 -19.06 -27.08
C ALA A 148 17.63 -19.67 -28.08
N ALA A 149 18.87 -19.88 -27.66
CA ALA A 149 19.85 -20.71 -28.33
C ALA A 149 19.86 -22.05 -27.60
N VAL A 150 19.48 -23.10 -28.31
CA VAL A 150 19.41 -24.46 -27.80
C VAL A 150 20.42 -25.28 -28.59
N SER A 151 21.26 -26.02 -27.88
CA SER A 151 22.14 -27.00 -28.51
C SER A 151 21.90 -28.37 -27.91
N GLY A 152 22.41 -29.36 -28.60
CA GLY A 152 22.27 -30.73 -28.18
C GLY A 152 23.06 -31.67 -29.06
N ARG A 153 23.07 -32.92 -28.64
CA ARG A 153 23.67 -34.03 -29.37
C ARG A 153 22.70 -35.19 -29.37
N TYR A 154 22.47 -35.77 -30.53
CA TYR A 154 21.66 -36.98 -30.67
C TYR A 154 22.38 -37.99 -31.56
N ALA A 155 22.59 -39.20 -31.04
CA ALA A 155 23.34 -40.28 -31.70
C ALA A 155 24.73 -39.84 -32.22
N GLY A 156 25.41 -38.96 -31.49
CA GLY A 156 26.73 -38.44 -31.84
C GLY A 156 26.73 -37.24 -32.79
N VAL A 157 25.58 -36.89 -33.37
CA VAL A 157 25.42 -35.73 -34.25
C VAL A 157 25.10 -34.48 -33.42
N PRO A 158 25.95 -33.43 -33.45
CA PRO A 158 25.62 -32.17 -32.81
C PRO A 158 24.53 -31.45 -33.60
N ALA A 159 23.59 -30.85 -32.89
CA ALA A 159 22.54 -30.02 -33.47
C ALA A 159 22.40 -28.75 -32.63
N SER A 160 22.13 -27.63 -33.29
CA SER A 160 21.78 -26.38 -32.64
C SER A 160 20.57 -25.74 -33.33
N ALA A 161 19.78 -25.04 -32.55
CA ALA A 161 18.58 -24.35 -33.00
C ALA A 161 18.44 -23.03 -32.25
N SER A 162 17.90 -22.02 -32.94
CA SER A 162 17.52 -20.75 -32.30
C SER A 162 16.01 -20.54 -32.37
N PRO A 163 15.21 -21.24 -31.54
CA PRO A 163 13.77 -21.05 -31.50
C PRO A 163 13.41 -19.61 -31.13
N THR A 164 12.44 -19.05 -31.86
CA THR A 164 11.73 -17.83 -31.45
C THR A 164 10.41 -18.23 -30.79
N ALA A 165 10.14 -17.73 -29.60
CA ALA A 165 8.92 -18.01 -28.86
C ALA A 165 8.08 -16.72 -28.71
N ARG A 166 6.78 -16.83 -28.93
CA ARG A 166 5.80 -15.78 -28.65
C ARG A 166 4.77 -16.28 -27.67
N PHE A 167 4.38 -15.43 -26.74
CA PHE A 167 3.46 -15.75 -25.65
C PHE A 167 2.34 -14.72 -25.65
N TYR A 168 1.11 -15.18 -25.44
CA TYR A 168 -0.04 -14.32 -25.32
C TYR A 168 -1.02 -14.88 -24.30
N LEU A 169 -1.48 -14.03 -23.39
CA LEU A 169 -2.48 -14.34 -22.39
C LEU A 169 -3.46 -13.17 -22.32
N ARG A 170 -4.75 -13.45 -22.47
CA ARG A 170 -5.82 -12.49 -22.22
C ARG A 170 -6.94 -13.16 -21.47
N ASP A 171 -7.17 -12.73 -20.24
CA ASP A 171 -8.22 -13.30 -19.41
C ASP A 171 -8.71 -12.31 -18.34
N SER A 172 -9.80 -12.66 -17.65
CA SER A 172 -10.29 -11.96 -16.47
C SER A 172 -9.94 -12.73 -15.19
N ILE A 173 -9.40 -12.02 -14.20
CA ILE A 173 -9.05 -12.57 -12.89
C ILE A 173 -9.86 -11.83 -11.83
N ARG A 174 -10.44 -12.61 -10.90
CA ARG A 174 -11.19 -12.07 -9.76
C ARG A 174 -10.28 -11.97 -8.55
N PHE A 175 -10.43 -10.90 -7.78
CA PHE A 175 -9.69 -10.63 -6.55
C PHE A 175 -10.67 -10.47 -5.41
N VAL A 176 -10.42 -11.14 -4.28
CA VAL A 176 -11.07 -10.83 -3.01
C VAL A 176 -10.35 -9.65 -2.40
N ILE A 177 -11.14 -8.69 -1.92
CA ILE A 177 -10.67 -7.49 -1.25
C ILE A 177 -10.86 -7.68 0.24
N ALA A 178 -9.81 -7.43 1.00
CA ALA A 178 -9.88 -7.36 2.45
C ALA A 178 -9.14 -6.12 2.95
N ALA A 179 -9.56 -5.60 4.10
CA ALA A 179 -8.68 -4.72 4.86
C ALA A 179 -7.47 -5.55 5.34
N ALA A 180 -6.28 -5.03 5.12
CA ALA A 180 -5.07 -5.54 5.75
C ALA A 180 -4.84 -4.79 7.07
N ASP A 181 -3.99 -5.36 7.93
CA ASP A 181 -3.51 -4.66 9.11
C ASP A 181 -2.82 -3.35 8.67
N SER A 182 -3.01 -2.26 9.41
CA SER A 182 -2.34 -0.95 9.20
C SER A 182 -2.57 -0.31 7.82
N ASP A 183 -3.78 0.19 7.60
CA ASP A 183 -4.10 1.19 6.56
C ASP A 183 -3.98 0.72 5.11
N ALA A 184 -4.03 -0.59 4.87
CA ALA A 184 -3.85 -1.15 3.54
C ALA A 184 -5.03 -2.01 3.09
N VAL A 185 -5.16 -2.14 1.77
CA VAL A 185 -6.13 -2.98 1.10
C VAL A 185 -5.39 -4.17 0.50
N ARG A 186 -5.77 -5.38 0.88
CA ARG A 186 -5.23 -6.61 0.31
C ARG A 186 -6.11 -7.09 -0.84
N LEU A 187 -5.51 -7.30 -1.99
CA LEU A 187 -6.11 -7.91 -3.16
C LEU A 187 -5.56 -9.32 -3.31
N THR A 188 -6.40 -10.32 -3.07
CA THR A 188 -6.03 -11.73 -3.16
C THR A 188 -6.70 -12.35 -4.38
N PRO A 189 -5.95 -12.84 -5.38
CA PRO A 189 -6.56 -13.46 -6.56
C PRO A 189 -7.27 -14.75 -6.18
N LEU A 190 -8.46 -14.95 -6.76
CA LEU A 190 -9.19 -16.20 -6.66
C LEU A 190 -8.58 -17.24 -7.61
N PRO A 191 -8.45 -18.51 -7.18
CA PRO A 191 -7.98 -19.59 -8.03
C PRO A 191 -8.83 -19.72 -9.30
N LYS A 192 -8.16 -19.66 -10.45
CA LYS A 192 -8.73 -19.84 -11.79
C LYS A 192 -7.64 -20.33 -12.72
N THR A 193 -7.95 -21.28 -13.59
CA THR A 193 -7.05 -21.67 -14.67
C THR A 193 -7.17 -20.71 -15.83
N VAL A 194 -6.04 -20.16 -16.26
CA VAL A 194 -5.90 -19.27 -17.42
C VAL A 194 -5.02 -19.96 -18.46
N MET A 195 -5.30 -19.75 -19.75
CA MET A 195 -4.56 -20.41 -20.83
C MET A 195 -3.51 -19.46 -21.42
N LEU A 196 -2.24 -19.81 -21.29
CA LEU A 196 -1.14 -19.14 -21.96
C LEU A 196 -0.95 -19.74 -23.35
N LYS A 197 -1.21 -18.95 -24.39
CA LYS A 197 -0.97 -19.35 -25.77
C LYS A 197 0.49 -19.11 -26.12
N THR A 198 1.19 -20.17 -26.50
CA THR A 198 2.61 -20.13 -26.85
C THR A 198 2.79 -20.59 -28.28
N LYS A 199 3.55 -19.82 -29.06
CA LYS A 199 3.96 -20.16 -30.42
C LYS A 199 5.48 -20.20 -30.49
N VAL A 200 6.05 -21.37 -30.66
CA VAL A 200 7.49 -21.57 -30.85
C VAL A 200 7.76 -21.80 -32.33
N SER A 201 8.71 -21.09 -32.91
CA SER A 201 9.10 -21.26 -34.31
C SER A 201 10.58 -21.63 -34.39
N VAL A 202 10.88 -22.76 -35.04
CA VAL A 202 12.26 -23.23 -35.26
C VAL A 202 12.58 -23.14 -36.75
N SER A 203 13.71 -22.52 -37.09
CA SER A 203 14.21 -22.46 -38.47
C SER A 203 14.98 -23.72 -38.82
N LEU A 204 14.49 -24.48 -39.80
CA LEU A 204 15.08 -25.70 -40.34
C LEU A 204 15.26 -25.53 -41.84
N LEU A 205 16.51 -25.49 -42.33
CA LEU A 205 16.82 -25.36 -43.77
C LEU A 205 16.10 -24.19 -44.48
N GLY A 206 15.95 -23.06 -43.78
CA GLY A 206 15.25 -21.87 -44.26
C GLY A 206 13.73 -21.89 -44.09
N TRP A 207 13.16 -22.99 -43.59
CA TRP A 207 11.75 -23.12 -43.28
C TRP A 207 11.50 -22.87 -41.80
N ASN A 208 10.58 -21.96 -41.48
CA ASN A 208 10.14 -21.75 -40.09
C ASN A 208 9.00 -22.72 -39.79
N VAL A 209 9.26 -23.70 -38.92
CA VAL A 209 8.26 -24.67 -38.46
C VAL A 209 7.60 -24.11 -37.19
N PRO A 210 6.32 -23.70 -37.23
CA PRO A 210 5.61 -23.23 -36.05
C PRO A 210 5.08 -24.41 -35.23
N TYR A 211 5.18 -24.29 -33.92
CA TYR A 211 4.62 -25.20 -32.93
C TYR A 211 3.80 -24.39 -31.94
N ASP A 212 2.48 -24.54 -32.02
CA ASP A 212 1.54 -23.87 -31.13
C ASP A 212 1.16 -24.79 -29.97
N ARG A 213 1.17 -24.24 -28.75
CA ARG A 213 0.80 -24.96 -27.53
C ARG A 213 0.08 -24.04 -26.57
N GLU A 214 -0.97 -24.56 -25.95
CA GLU A 214 -1.64 -23.91 -24.84
C GLU A 214 -1.14 -24.50 -23.52
N ILE A 215 -0.71 -23.64 -22.61
CA ILE A 215 -0.19 -24.02 -21.29
C ILE A 215 -1.18 -23.53 -20.23
N PRO A 216 -1.84 -24.43 -19.48
CA PRO A 216 -2.70 -24.04 -18.38
C PRO A 216 -1.85 -23.48 -17.23
N LEU A 217 -2.19 -22.29 -16.75
CA LEU A 217 -1.56 -21.63 -15.60
C LEU A 217 -2.60 -21.37 -14.52
N SER A 218 -2.19 -21.40 -13.25
CA SER A 218 -3.03 -20.92 -12.16
C SER A 218 -2.91 -19.40 -12.03
N SER A 219 -4.04 -18.72 -11.87
CA SER A 219 -4.10 -17.27 -11.59
C SER A 219 -3.32 -16.87 -10.33
N THR A 220 -3.23 -17.78 -9.35
CA THR A 220 -2.47 -17.58 -8.10
C THR A 220 -0.96 -17.65 -8.29
N ASP A 221 -0.50 -18.32 -9.34
CA ASP A 221 0.93 -18.41 -9.68
C ASP A 221 1.34 -17.21 -10.55
N LEU A 222 0.41 -16.73 -11.37
CA LEU A 222 0.61 -15.56 -12.22
C LEU A 222 0.64 -14.25 -11.42
N ILE A 223 -0.27 -14.09 -10.46
CA ILE A 223 -0.41 -12.87 -9.68
C ILE A 223 -0.37 -13.23 -8.20
N ARG A 224 0.58 -12.67 -7.47
CA ARG A 224 0.65 -12.81 -6.02
C ARG A 224 -0.33 -11.85 -5.34
N PRO A 225 -0.79 -12.14 -4.12
CA PRO A 225 -1.59 -11.18 -3.35
C PRO A 225 -0.87 -9.84 -3.23
N VAL A 226 -1.56 -8.75 -3.59
CA VAL A 226 -0.99 -7.40 -3.58
C VAL A 226 -1.56 -6.62 -2.41
N VAL A 227 -0.70 -5.90 -1.69
CA VAL A 227 -1.09 -4.99 -0.62
C VAL A 227 -0.97 -3.58 -1.16
N VAL A 228 -2.09 -2.87 -1.26
CA VAL A 228 -2.16 -1.50 -1.75
C VAL A 228 -2.34 -0.58 -0.55
N PRO A 229 -1.47 0.43 -0.35
CA PRO A 229 -1.66 1.39 0.73
C PRO A 229 -2.96 2.17 0.50
N SER A 230 -3.80 2.32 1.53
CA SER A 230 -4.84 3.33 1.49
C SER A 230 -4.17 4.70 1.53
N ALA A 231 -4.63 5.64 0.72
CA ALA A 231 -4.01 6.95 0.52
C ALA A 231 -4.08 7.88 1.75
N LEU A 232 -4.23 7.34 2.97
CA LEU A 232 -4.64 8.05 4.17
C LEU A 232 -3.59 8.06 5.30
N ARG A 233 -2.31 7.77 5.02
CA ARG A 233 -1.25 8.12 5.98
C ARG A 233 -1.10 9.63 6.01
N SER A 234 -1.74 10.26 6.98
CA SER A 234 -1.66 11.70 7.22
C SER A 234 -1.06 11.96 8.60
N GLU A 235 -0.07 12.86 8.62
CA GLU A 235 0.49 13.42 9.84
C GLU A 235 -0.43 14.56 10.28
N ILE A 236 -0.92 14.50 11.52
CA ILE A 236 -1.62 15.63 12.13
C ILE A 236 -0.71 16.22 13.20
N VAL A 237 -0.50 17.53 13.09
CA VAL A 237 0.21 18.30 14.10
C VAL A 237 -0.81 18.94 15.02
N PHE A 238 -0.83 18.54 16.29
CA PHE A 238 -1.71 19.15 17.28
C PHE A 238 -0.97 20.24 18.05
N PRO A 239 -1.52 21.47 18.13
CA PRO A 239 -0.99 22.48 19.03
C PRO A 239 -1.40 22.11 20.46
N LEU A 240 -0.41 21.86 21.32
CA LEU A 240 -0.61 21.65 22.75
C LEU A 240 -0.07 22.85 23.53
N PRO A 241 -0.67 23.19 24.68
CA PRO A 241 -0.10 24.20 25.56
C PRO A 241 1.29 23.73 26.02
N ALA A 242 2.30 24.59 25.88
CA ALA A 242 3.67 24.27 26.26
C ALA A 242 3.74 23.91 27.76
N ALA A 243 4.46 22.82 28.09
CA ALA A 243 4.62 22.36 29.48
C ALA A 243 5.43 23.34 30.35
N GLN A 244 6.14 24.30 29.74
CA GLN A 244 6.93 25.32 30.42
C GLN A 244 6.46 26.73 29.99
N TYR A 245 6.32 27.64 30.96
CA TYR A 245 5.97 29.03 30.68
C TYR A 245 7.15 29.75 29.99
N GLY A 246 6.98 30.14 28.73
CA GLY A 246 7.98 30.85 27.91
C GLY A 246 7.38 31.58 26.70
N GLU A 247 8.21 32.22 25.87
CA GLU A 247 7.76 33.03 24.71
C GLU A 247 7.01 32.21 23.64
N GLN A 248 7.25 30.90 23.55
CA GLN A 248 6.48 29.98 22.73
C GLN A 248 5.34 29.36 23.55
N ARG A 249 4.11 29.84 23.32
CA ARG A 249 2.91 29.39 24.04
C ARG A 249 2.37 28.03 23.59
N LEU A 250 2.85 27.50 22.47
CA LEU A 250 2.36 26.27 21.84
C LEU A 250 3.51 25.34 21.49
N GLU A 251 3.38 24.08 21.89
CA GLU A 251 4.23 22.97 21.47
C GLU A 251 3.48 22.16 20.41
N TYR A 252 4.16 21.83 19.31
CA TYR A 252 3.56 21.10 18.20
C TYR A 252 3.94 19.63 18.30
N VAL A 253 3.00 18.78 18.72
CA VAL A 253 3.21 17.33 18.81
C VAL A 253 2.70 16.66 17.55
N ARG A 254 3.59 15.92 16.90
CA ARG A 254 3.27 15.11 15.72
C ARG A 254 2.53 13.85 16.17
N ARG A 255 1.40 13.58 15.54
CA ARG A 255 0.63 12.34 15.72
C ARG A 255 0.44 11.69 14.36
N PHE A 256 0.66 10.38 14.31
CA PHE A 256 0.34 9.60 13.13
C PHE A 256 -1.09 9.10 13.25
N ILE A 257 -1.86 9.26 12.17
CA ILE A 257 -3.15 8.60 12.05
C ILE A 257 -2.90 7.16 11.61
N SER A 258 -3.38 6.22 12.41
CA SER A 258 -3.56 4.84 12.01
C SER A 258 -5.05 4.49 12.01
N PHE A 259 -5.46 3.54 11.17
CA PHE A 259 -6.85 3.10 11.10
C PHE A 259 -6.97 1.68 11.68
N THR A 260 -7.80 1.56 12.71
CA THR A 260 -8.18 0.28 13.31
C THR A 260 -9.61 -0.08 12.93
N ARG A 261 -9.98 -1.37 13.08
CA ARG A 261 -11.31 -1.90 12.70
C ARG A 261 -11.70 -1.57 11.25
N SER A 262 -10.71 -1.66 10.38
CA SER A 262 -10.86 -1.29 8.99
C SER A 262 -11.72 -2.29 8.23
N SER A 263 -12.57 -1.80 7.35
CA SER A 263 -13.35 -2.62 6.42
C SER A 263 -13.29 -2.02 5.02
N VAL A 264 -13.27 -2.90 4.02
CA VAL A 264 -13.25 -2.51 2.62
C VAL A 264 -14.39 -3.19 1.92
N ARG A 265 -15.12 -2.43 1.12
CA ARG A 265 -16.19 -2.95 0.28
C ARG A 265 -16.23 -2.19 -1.03
N THR A 266 -16.83 -2.81 -2.02
CA THR A 266 -17.11 -2.19 -3.31
C THR A 266 -18.60 -1.95 -3.44
N VAL A 267 -18.97 -0.71 -3.76
CA VAL A 267 -20.36 -0.29 -3.95
C VAL A 267 -20.43 0.58 -5.20
N ASN A 268 -21.22 0.18 -6.20
CA ASN A 268 -21.46 0.95 -7.42
C ASN A 268 -20.17 1.43 -8.13
N GLY A 269 -19.16 0.56 -8.26
CA GLY A 269 -17.88 0.91 -8.91
C GLY A 269 -16.98 1.85 -8.09
N VAL A 270 -17.28 2.01 -6.80
CA VAL A 270 -16.47 2.75 -5.83
C VAL A 270 -15.88 1.78 -4.83
N LEU A 271 -14.57 1.87 -4.61
CA LEU A 271 -13.88 1.22 -3.50
C LEU A 271 -14.07 2.09 -2.26
N GLU A 272 -14.82 1.60 -1.28
CA GLU A 272 -15.08 2.28 -0.02
C GLU A 272 -14.24 1.62 1.09
N TYR A 273 -13.32 2.40 1.65
CA TYR A 273 -12.53 2.05 2.82
C TYR A 273 -13.11 2.77 4.03
N ARG A 274 -13.41 2.04 5.11
CA ARG A 274 -13.91 2.56 6.38
C ARG A 274 -12.97 2.16 7.49
N GLY A 275 -12.75 3.04 8.46
CA GLY A 275 -11.95 2.72 9.64
C GLY A 275 -12.24 3.65 10.80
N THR A 276 -11.76 3.25 11.97
CA THR A 276 -11.71 4.06 13.19
C THR A 276 -10.32 4.68 13.30
N ILE A 277 -10.24 5.96 13.60
CA ILE A 277 -8.97 6.68 13.74
C ILE A 277 -8.37 6.30 15.09
N ASP A 278 -7.14 5.82 15.08
CA ASP A 278 -6.31 5.66 16.27
C ASP A 278 -5.06 6.55 16.15
N LEU A 279 -4.84 7.37 17.17
CA LEU A 279 -3.77 8.37 17.22
C LEU A 279 -2.63 7.84 18.07
N THR A 280 -1.64 7.24 17.41
CA THR A 280 -0.43 6.76 18.07
C THR A 280 0.51 7.93 18.35
N LYS A 281 1.11 7.94 19.55
CA LYS A 281 2.27 8.77 19.87
C LYS A 281 3.53 8.10 19.33
N GLU A 282 4.49 8.92 18.92
CA GLU A 282 5.88 8.50 18.77
C GLU A 282 6.49 8.12 20.12
#